data_AF-A0A7S0JF79-F1
#
_entry.id   AF-A0A7S0JF79-F1
#
_cell.length_a   1.000
_cell.length_b   1.000
_cell.length_c   1.000
_cell.angle_alpha   90.00
_cell.angle_beta   90.00
_cell.angle_gamma   90.00
#
_symmetry.space_group_name_H-M   'P 1'
#
loop_
_entity.id
_entity.type
_entity.pdbx_description
1 polymer ?
#
loop_
_entity_poly.entity_id
_entity_poly.type
_entity_poly.pdbx_seq_one_letter_code
_entity_poly.pdbx_strand_id
1 'polypeptide(L)'
;GVNKLVDGLAVAEQLRRDHPHAFELLATVRMMYKDYHRETLWDSGPGGDTGSDESASGGRPNDTPRLGNRREVDFFLRYAHPVISVEDPHEWRTSRISRINYSDHHRDSVINDVSAEQVKAYYHACKLWDRLLNEPSNTIWNKSAPGEILSFDNRRVL
;
A
#
# COMPACT_ATOMS: atom_id res chain seq x y z
N GLY A 1 -0.80 -0.71 19.76
CA GLY A 1 0.47 -1.39 19.45
C GLY A 1 1.57 -0.36 19.37
N VAL A 2 2.82 -0.78 19.14
CA VAL A 2 3.90 0.12 18.69
C VAL A 2 3.86 0.13 17.16
N ASN A 3 3.99 1.30 16.56
CA ASN A 3 4.12 1.46 15.12
C ASN A 3 5.57 1.21 14.72
N LYS A 4 5.78 0.38 13.71
CA LYS A 4 7.06 0.16 13.06
C LYS A 4 6.99 0.79 11.68
N LEU A 5 7.94 1.66 11.37
CA LEU A 5 8.03 2.35 10.10
C LEU A 5 9.40 2.09 9.47
N VAL A 6 9.44 1.96 8.16
CA VAL A 6 10.67 1.74 7.40
C VAL A 6 10.70 2.66 6.18
N ASP A 7 11.85 3.29 5.91
CA ASP A 7 12.05 4.01 4.65
C ASP A 7 12.35 3.02 3.52
N GLY A 8 11.29 2.59 2.83
CA GLY A 8 11.38 1.58 1.77
C GLY A 8 12.26 2.01 0.60
N LEU A 9 12.37 3.31 0.28
CA LEU A 9 13.28 3.78 -0.77
C LEU A 9 14.74 3.60 -0.35
N ALA A 10 15.09 3.96 0.89
CA ALA A 10 16.43 3.78 1.41
C ALA A 10 16.83 2.29 1.46
N VAL A 11 15.91 1.42 1.89
CA VAL A 11 16.13 -0.03 1.89
C VAL A 11 16.27 -0.58 0.47
N ALA A 12 15.50 -0.06 -0.47
CA ALA A 12 15.61 -0.47 -1.88
C ALA A 12 16.95 -0.05 -2.49
N GLU A 13 17.46 1.14 -2.14
CA GLU A 13 18.82 1.55 -2.52
C GLU A 13 19.90 0.68 -1.86
N GLN A 14 19.72 0.28 -0.60
CA GLN A 14 20.60 -0.68 0.05
C GLN A 14 20.60 -2.03 -0.68
N LEU A 15 19.43 -2.57 -0.99
CA LEU A 15 19.28 -3.80 -1.74
C LEU A 15 19.96 -3.69 -3.12
N ARG A 16 19.83 -2.55 -3.80
CA ARG A 16 20.47 -2.30 -5.10
C ARG A 16 21.99 -2.39 -5.03
N ARG A 17 22.60 -1.83 -3.96
CA ARG A 17 24.05 -1.86 -3.76
C ARG A 17 24.54 -3.23 -3.33
N ASP A 18 23.90 -3.82 -2.33
CA ASP A 18 24.41 -5.02 -1.64
C ASP A 18 24.01 -6.31 -2.39
N HIS A 19 22.87 -6.31 -3.06
CA HIS A 19 22.26 -7.47 -3.72
C HIS A 19 21.63 -7.09 -5.08
N PRO A 20 22.42 -6.63 -6.07
CA PRO A 20 21.90 -6.06 -7.32
C PRO A 20 20.99 -7.01 -8.11
N HIS A 21 21.25 -8.32 -8.11
CA HIS A 21 20.39 -9.30 -8.77
C HIS A 21 19.03 -9.47 -8.06
N ALA A 22 18.99 -9.36 -6.72
CA ALA A 22 17.72 -9.35 -5.99
C ALA A 22 16.93 -8.07 -6.30
N PHE A 23 17.61 -6.92 -6.35
CA PHE A 23 16.99 -5.67 -6.76
C PHE A 23 16.39 -5.76 -8.17
N GLU A 24 17.15 -6.28 -9.14
CA GLU A 24 16.70 -6.49 -10.52
C GLU A 24 15.38 -7.26 -10.58
N LEU A 25 15.31 -8.41 -9.88
CA LEU A 25 14.11 -9.23 -9.85
C LEU A 25 12.93 -8.48 -9.24
N LEU A 26 13.14 -7.79 -8.13
CA LEU A 26 12.08 -7.03 -7.47
C LEU A 26 11.65 -5.78 -8.22
N ALA A 27 12.50 -5.26 -9.11
CA ALA A 27 12.22 -4.08 -9.94
C ALA A 27 11.58 -4.43 -11.30
N THR A 28 11.82 -5.64 -11.82
CA THR A 28 11.39 -6.03 -13.17
C THR A 28 10.25 -7.05 -13.18
N VAL A 29 10.19 -7.98 -12.21
CA VAL A 29 9.12 -8.98 -12.13
C VAL A 29 7.84 -8.34 -11.61
N ARG A 30 6.77 -8.39 -12.42
CA ARG A 30 5.46 -7.85 -12.06
C ARG A 30 4.69 -8.85 -11.20
N MET A 31 4.60 -8.56 -9.91
CA MET A 31 3.79 -9.33 -8.98
C MET A 31 2.31 -8.98 -9.12
N MET A 32 1.45 -9.99 -9.13
CA MET A 32 0.01 -9.80 -9.07
C MET A 32 -0.41 -9.56 -7.62
N TYR A 33 -1.26 -8.57 -7.43
CA TYR A 33 -1.97 -8.29 -6.19
C TYR A 33 -3.46 -8.42 -6.45
N LYS A 34 -4.20 -8.92 -5.48
CA LYS A 34 -5.65 -9.02 -5.52
C LYS A 34 -6.26 -8.70 -4.17
N ASP A 35 -7.45 -8.12 -4.21
CA ASP A 35 -8.28 -7.94 -3.03
C ASP A 35 -9.74 -8.18 -3.38
N TYR A 36 -10.45 -8.80 -2.46
CA TYR A 36 -11.89 -9.04 -2.51
C TYR A 36 -12.48 -8.48 -1.24
N HIS A 37 -13.27 -7.41 -1.37
CA HIS A 37 -13.82 -6.74 -0.23
C HIS A 37 -15.30 -6.43 -0.47
N ARG A 38 -16.14 -6.72 0.53
CA ARG A 38 -17.53 -6.25 0.55
C ARG A 38 -17.60 -5.08 1.50
N GLU A 39 -17.95 -3.90 0.98
CA GLU A 39 -18.11 -2.70 1.80
C GLU A 39 -19.57 -2.26 1.81
N THR A 40 -19.99 -1.72 2.95
CA THR A 40 -21.24 -1.00 3.05
C THR A 40 -20.98 0.47 2.74
N LEU A 41 -21.50 0.96 1.62
CA LEU A 41 -21.46 2.37 1.26
C LEU A 41 -22.76 3.06 1.62
N TRP A 42 -22.63 4.34 1.99
CA TRP A 42 -23.75 5.23 2.23
C TRP A 42 -23.83 6.24 1.09
N ASP A 43 -25.01 6.40 0.49
CA ASP A 43 -25.18 7.30 -0.66
C ASP A 43 -24.89 8.78 -0.32
N SER A 44 -24.98 9.13 0.96
CA SER A 44 -24.62 10.44 1.48
C SER A 44 -23.10 10.75 1.46
N GLY A 45 -22.25 9.75 1.19
CA GLY A 45 -20.80 9.89 1.29
C GLY A 45 -20.28 10.11 2.72
N PRO A 46 -18.96 10.29 2.88
CA PRO A 46 -18.34 10.59 4.17
C PRO A 46 -18.74 12.01 4.61
N GLY A 47 -19.57 12.10 5.65
CA GLY A 47 -20.09 13.38 6.16
C GLY A 47 -21.60 13.40 6.39
N GLY A 48 -22.34 12.46 5.78
CA GLY A 48 -23.80 12.44 5.86
C GLY A 48 -24.45 13.50 4.98
N ASP A 49 -25.76 13.39 4.80
CA ASP A 49 -26.56 14.35 4.05
C ASP A 49 -26.93 15.51 4.99
N THR A 50 -26.52 16.73 4.63
CA THR A 50 -26.95 17.95 5.32
C THR A 50 -28.24 18.41 4.66
N GLY A 51 -29.35 17.77 5.01
CA GLY A 51 -30.65 18.21 4.52
C GLY A 51 -30.90 19.66 4.89
N SER A 52 -30.88 20.57 3.92
CA SER A 52 -31.47 21.89 4.07
C SER A 52 -32.98 21.72 4.02
N ASP A 53 -33.59 21.40 5.17
CA ASP A 53 -35.05 21.43 5.30
C ASP A 53 -35.53 22.90 5.15
N GLU A 54 -35.71 23.37 3.92
CA GLU A 54 -36.27 24.70 3.60
C GLU A 54 -37.75 24.84 4.00
N SER A 55 -38.36 23.80 4.58
CA SER A 55 -39.78 23.78 4.99
C SER A 55 -40.03 23.98 6.49
N ALA A 56 -38.98 24.08 7.33
CA ALA A 56 -39.14 24.25 8.78
C ALA A 56 -39.17 25.73 9.17
N SER A 57 -40.37 26.33 9.16
CA SER A 57 -40.62 27.58 9.87
C SER A 57 -40.32 27.42 11.37
N GLY A 58 -39.19 27.99 11.83
CA GLY A 58 -38.96 28.33 13.24
C GLY A 58 -38.30 27.29 14.15
N GLY A 59 -37.77 26.17 13.64
CA GLY A 59 -36.98 25.21 14.43
C GLY A 59 -35.47 25.44 14.28
N ARG A 60 -34.67 25.32 15.35
CA ARG A 60 -33.20 25.27 15.23
C ARG A 60 -32.82 24.15 14.24
N PRO A 61 -31.91 24.38 13.29
CA PRO A 61 -31.49 23.32 12.38
C PRO A 61 -30.98 22.14 13.21
N ASN A 62 -31.53 20.96 12.93
CA ASN A 62 -31.00 19.71 13.47
C ASN A 62 -29.69 19.45 12.70
N ASP A 63 -28.58 20.01 13.19
CA ASP A 63 -27.23 19.88 12.61
C ASP A 63 -26.67 18.44 12.68
N THR A 64 -27.49 17.45 13.02
CA THR A 64 -27.09 16.05 13.07
C THR A 64 -27.09 15.47 11.65
N PRO A 65 -25.92 15.10 11.10
CA PRO A 65 -25.85 14.54 9.76
C PRO A 65 -26.66 13.25 9.69
N ARG A 66 -27.49 13.11 8.65
CA ARG A 66 -28.24 11.87 8.41
C ARG A 66 -27.45 11.00 7.44
N LEU A 67 -27.24 9.74 7.79
CA LEU A 67 -26.71 8.76 6.85
C LEU A 67 -27.80 8.48 5.79
N GLY A 68 -27.42 8.53 4.52
CA GLY A 68 -28.31 8.25 3.40
C GLY A 68 -28.68 6.77 3.29
N ASN A 69 -29.14 6.34 2.12
CA ASN A 69 -29.43 4.91 1.91
C ASN A 69 -28.15 4.07 1.97
N ARG A 70 -28.32 2.84 2.47
CA ARG A 70 -27.26 1.84 2.61
C ARG A 70 -27.22 0.93 1.39
N ARG A 71 -26.06 0.76 0.77
CA ARG A 71 -25.82 -0.21 -0.30
C ARG A 71 -24.63 -1.10 0.04
N GLU A 72 -24.77 -2.40 -0.16
CA GLU A 72 -23.64 -3.33 -0.10
C GLU A 72 -23.02 -3.43 -1.49
N VAL A 73 -21.71 -3.25 -1.57
CA VAL A 73 -20.96 -3.28 -2.84
C VAL A 73 -19.81 -4.26 -2.70
N ASP A 74 -19.69 -5.13 -3.70
CA ASP A 74 -18.57 -6.06 -3.83
C ASP A 74 -17.48 -5.44 -4.72
N PHE A 75 -16.27 -5.37 -4.18
CA PHE A 75 -15.06 -4.97 -4.89
C PHE A 75 -14.23 -6.20 -5.24
N PHE A 76 -13.80 -6.25 -6.49
CA PHE A 76 -12.76 -7.17 -6.92
C PHE A 76 -11.65 -6.39 -7.60
N LEU A 77 -10.53 -6.24 -6.89
CA LEU A 77 -9.37 -5.50 -7.34
C LEU A 77 -8.28 -6.47 -7.76
N ARG A 78 -7.66 -6.21 -8.92
CA ARG A 78 -6.46 -6.90 -9.38
C ARG A 78 -5.48 -5.90 -9.94
N TYR A 79 -4.20 -6.08 -9.62
CA TYR A 79 -3.18 -5.19 -10.12
C TYR A 79 -1.82 -5.88 -10.25
N ALA A 80 -1.01 -5.44 -11.22
CA ALA A 80 0.26 -6.08 -11.56
C ALA A 80 1.41 -5.07 -11.47
N HIS A 81 2.28 -5.22 -10.48
CA HIS A 81 3.36 -4.28 -10.21
C HIS A 81 4.63 -4.94 -9.67
N PRO A 82 5.82 -4.43 -10.02
CA PRO A 82 7.04 -4.81 -9.33
C PRO A 82 6.99 -4.34 -7.87
N VAL A 83 7.72 -5.03 -7.00
CA VAL A 83 7.84 -4.62 -5.59
C VAL A 83 8.51 -3.25 -5.50
N ILE A 84 9.49 -3.00 -6.37
CA ILE A 84 10.21 -1.74 -6.45
C ILE A 84 9.91 -1.12 -7.83
N SER A 85 9.11 -0.06 -7.88
CA SER A 85 8.94 0.68 -9.13
C SER A 85 10.12 1.61 -9.36
N VAL A 86 10.73 1.51 -10.53
CA VAL A 86 11.69 2.47 -11.06
C VAL A 86 11.07 3.22 -12.23
N GLU A 87 11.65 4.35 -12.64
CA GLU A 87 11.12 5.15 -13.77
C GLU A 87 11.31 4.46 -15.11
N ASP A 88 12.45 3.80 -15.29
CA ASP A 88 12.79 3.00 -16.45
C ASP A 88 13.23 1.60 -15.98
N PRO A 89 12.37 0.57 -16.16
CA PRO A 89 12.71 -0.81 -15.82
C PRO A 89 13.86 -1.40 -16.65
N HIS A 90 14.11 -0.89 -17.86
CA HIS A 90 15.23 -1.37 -18.69
C HIS A 90 16.59 -0.87 -18.17
N GLU A 91 16.60 0.26 -17.47
CA GLU A 91 17.79 0.84 -16.83
C GLU A 91 17.73 0.75 -15.29
N TRP A 92 17.18 -0.34 -14.76
CA TRP A 92 16.90 -0.52 -13.32
C TRP A 92 18.11 -0.23 -12.39
N ARG A 93 19.35 -0.41 -12.87
CA ARG A 93 20.59 -0.20 -12.12
C ARG A 93 20.82 1.26 -11.73
N THR A 94 20.38 2.20 -12.57
CA THR A 94 20.64 3.63 -12.44
C THR A 94 19.35 4.43 -12.34
N SER A 95 18.23 3.85 -12.76
CA SER A 95 16.92 4.49 -12.74
C SER A 95 16.47 4.85 -11.31
N ARG A 96 15.85 6.02 -11.18
CA ARG A 96 15.30 6.51 -9.92
C ARG A 96 14.18 5.57 -9.45
N ILE A 97 14.18 5.27 -8.15
CA ILE A 97 13.08 4.54 -7.52
C ILE A 97 11.91 5.51 -7.32
N SER A 98 10.75 5.17 -7.87
CA SER A 98 9.56 6.01 -7.87
C SER A 98 8.56 5.64 -6.77
N ARG A 99 8.49 4.36 -6.38
CA ARG A 99 7.56 3.85 -5.35
C ARG A 99 7.89 2.43 -4.93
N ILE A 100 7.50 2.07 -3.71
CA ILE A 100 7.40 0.68 -3.23
C ILE A 100 5.96 0.18 -3.34
N ASN A 101 5.75 -1.02 -3.89
CA ASN A 101 4.46 -1.72 -3.91
C ASN A 101 4.64 -3.04 -3.17
N TYR A 102 4.40 -3.04 -1.87
CA TYR A 102 4.63 -4.21 -1.03
C TYR A 102 3.50 -4.41 -0.04
N SER A 103 2.82 -5.54 -0.15
CA SER A 103 1.79 -5.98 0.78
C SER A 103 1.62 -7.50 0.64
N ASP A 104 2.25 -8.26 1.53
CA ASP A 104 2.24 -9.73 1.42
C ASP A 104 0.83 -10.33 1.54
N HIS A 105 -0.06 -9.71 2.34
CA HIS A 105 -1.45 -10.13 2.50
C HIS A 105 -2.29 -10.10 1.21
N HIS A 106 -1.97 -9.17 0.30
CA HIS A 106 -2.70 -8.99 -0.95
C HIS A 106 -1.98 -9.59 -2.15
N ARG A 107 -0.80 -10.18 -1.92
CA ARG A 107 0.01 -10.79 -2.97
C ARG A 107 -0.71 -12.04 -3.48
N ASP A 108 -0.91 -12.12 -4.78
CA ASP A 108 -1.53 -13.29 -5.41
C ASP A 108 -0.56 -14.48 -5.40
N SER A 109 -1.09 -15.69 -5.47
CA SER A 109 -0.28 -16.91 -5.65
C SER A 109 0.27 -17.04 -7.08
N VAL A 110 -0.32 -16.30 -8.01
CA VAL A 110 0.06 -16.30 -9.42
C VAL A 110 1.15 -15.27 -9.68
N ILE A 111 2.32 -15.74 -10.11
CA ILE A 111 3.38 -14.91 -10.68
C ILE A 111 3.43 -15.21 -12.17
N ASN A 112 3.02 -14.25 -12.99
CA ASN A 112 3.03 -14.41 -14.45
C ASN A 112 4.44 -14.20 -15.00
N ASP A 113 4.70 -14.78 -16.17
CA ASP A 113 5.86 -14.46 -17.01
C ASP A 113 7.24 -14.71 -16.37
N VAL A 114 7.32 -15.66 -15.42
CA VAL A 114 8.58 -16.15 -14.85
C VAL A 114 8.70 -17.66 -14.98
N SER A 115 9.89 -18.11 -15.37
CA SER A 115 10.23 -19.53 -15.36
C SER A 115 10.28 -20.10 -13.93
N ALA A 116 10.16 -21.42 -13.80
CA ALA A 116 10.24 -22.10 -12.49
C ALA A 116 11.54 -21.78 -11.72
N GLU A 117 12.66 -21.62 -12.43
CA GLU A 117 13.94 -21.24 -11.83
C GLU A 117 13.94 -19.79 -11.32
N GLN A 118 13.37 -18.86 -12.09
CA GLN A 118 13.22 -17.46 -11.69
C GLN A 118 12.28 -17.30 -10.49
N VAL A 119 11.25 -18.14 -10.35
CA VAL A 119 10.37 -18.11 -9.17
C VAL A 119 11.16 -18.32 -7.88
N LYS A 120 12.07 -19.30 -7.85
CA LYS A 120 12.92 -19.55 -6.68
C LYS A 120 13.83 -18.37 -6.36
N ALA A 121 14.47 -17.80 -7.39
CA ALA A 121 15.32 -16.62 -7.23
C ALA A 121 14.53 -15.40 -6.75
N TYR A 122 13.31 -15.21 -7.25
CA TYR A 122 12.41 -14.13 -6.85
C TYR A 122 12.02 -14.24 -5.37
N TYR A 123 11.60 -15.43 -4.90
CA TYR A 123 11.30 -15.62 -3.47
C TYR A 123 12.52 -15.43 -2.57
N HIS A 124 13.72 -15.80 -3.04
CA HIS A 124 14.95 -15.48 -2.34
C HIS A 124 15.17 -13.95 -2.24
N ALA A 125 14.90 -13.21 -3.32
CA ALA A 125 14.94 -11.76 -3.32
C ALA A 125 13.90 -11.15 -2.35
N CYS A 126 12.66 -11.66 -2.32
CA CYS A 126 11.64 -11.25 -1.34
C CYS A 126 12.09 -11.47 0.10
N LYS A 127 12.77 -12.59 0.39
CA LYS A 127 13.29 -12.87 1.73
C LYS A 127 14.42 -11.92 2.13
N LEU A 128 15.32 -11.58 1.18
CA LEU A 128 16.35 -10.58 1.43
C LEU A 128 15.74 -9.20 1.68
N TRP A 129 14.74 -8.83 0.90
CA TRP A 129 13.98 -7.60 1.07
C TRP A 129 13.33 -7.52 2.46
N ASP A 130 12.57 -8.55 2.85
CA ASP A 130 11.92 -8.63 4.17
C ASP A 130 12.96 -8.56 5.31
N ARG A 131 14.10 -9.26 5.17
CA ARG A 131 15.20 -9.16 6.13
C ARG A 131 15.70 -7.73 6.29
N LEU A 132 15.96 -7.02 5.19
CA LEU A 132 16.47 -5.65 5.23
C LEU A 132 15.42 -4.68 5.79
N LEU A 133 14.14 -4.85 5.48
CA LEU A 133 13.06 -4.05 6.07
C LEU A 133 12.99 -4.22 7.59
N ASN A 134 13.34 -5.41 8.10
CA ASN A 134 13.27 -5.73 9.52
C ASN A 134 14.59 -5.48 10.27
N GLU A 135 15.68 -5.12 9.58
CA GLU A 135 16.97 -4.81 10.20
C GLU A 135 16.85 -3.59 11.12
N PRO A 136 17.31 -3.64 12.39
CA PRO A 136 17.14 -2.54 13.34
C PRO A 136 17.64 -1.18 12.82
N SER A 137 18.69 -1.17 11.99
CA SER A 137 19.24 0.05 11.38
C SER A 137 18.30 0.73 10.37
N ASN A 138 17.30 0.00 9.86
CA ASN A 138 16.33 0.48 8.87
C ASN A 138 14.96 0.78 9.49
N THR A 139 14.75 0.43 10.77
CA THR A 139 13.45 0.52 11.42
C THR A 139 13.36 1.69 12.38
N ILE A 140 12.25 2.41 12.33
CA ILE A 140 11.88 3.46 13.27
C ILE A 140 10.67 2.96 14.05
N TRP A 141 10.71 3.09 15.37
CA TRP A 141 9.63 2.67 16.25
C TRP A 141 8.98 3.89 16.90
N ASN A 142 7.66 3.99 16.79
CA ASN A 142 6.88 5.05 17.39
C ASN A 142 5.66 4.49 18.12
N LYS A 143 5.36 4.97 19.32
CA LYS A 143 4.14 4.58 20.04
C LYS A 143 3.22 5.79 20.14
N SER A 144 2.16 5.80 19.35
CA SER A 144 1.18 6.89 19.36
C SER A 144 0.34 6.90 20.63
N ALA A 145 0.08 8.10 21.14
CA ALA A 145 -0.88 8.37 22.20
C ALA A 145 -2.29 8.65 21.63
N PRO A 146 -3.36 8.52 22.43
CA PRO A 146 -4.71 8.91 22.02
C PRO A 146 -4.75 10.36 21.52
N GLY A 147 -5.30 10.58 20.34
CA GLY A 147 -5.39 11.90 19.70
C GLY A 147 -4.18 12.30 18.83
N GLU A 148 -3.10 11.52 18.84
CA GLU A 148 -1.97 11.76 17.93
C GLU A 148 -2.26 11.24 16.52
N ILE A 149 -1.82 12.00 15.52
CA ILE A 149 -1.96 11.65 14.10
C ILE A 149 -0.56 11.41 13.54
N LEU A 150 -0.41 10.26 12.87
CA LEU A 150 0.78 9.94 12.08
C LEU A 150 0.43 10.10 10.60
N SER A 151 1.16 10.96 9.89
CA SER A 151 1.05 11.13 8.45
C SER A 151 2.36 10.77 7.77
N PHE A 152 2.29 9.99 6.70
CA PHE A 152 3.46 9.50 5.97
C PHE A 152 3.13 9.29 4.49
N ASP A 153 4.18 9.21 3.67
CA ASP A 153 4.07 8.88 2.25
C ASP A 153 3.98 7.36 2.05
N ASN A 154 2.78 6.86 1.77
CA ASN A 154 2.50 5.44 1.54
C ASN A 154 3.10 4.88 0.22
N ARG A 155 3.79 5.70 -0.58
CA ARG A 155 4.58 5.24 -1.74
C ARG A 155 6.03 4.97 -1.38
N ARG A 156 6.48 5.38 -0.19
CA ARG A 156 7.85 5.28 0.30
C ARG A 156 7.97 4.48 1.59
N VAL A 157 7.12 4.80 2.57
CA VAL A 157 7.17 4.22 3.91
C VAL A 157 6.36 2.93 3.96
N LEU A 158 6.89 1.93 4.68
CA LEU A 158 6.24 0.65 4.99
C LEU A 158 6.06 0.50 6.49
#